data_AF-A0A4U5NQ88-F1
#
_entry.id   AF-A0A4U5NQ88-F1
#
_cell.length_a   1.000
_cell.length_b   1.000
_cell.length_c   1.000
_cell.angle_alpha   90.00
_cell.angle_beta   90.00
_cell.angle_gamma   90.00
#
_symmetry.space_group_name_H-M   'P 1'
#
loop_
_entity.id
_entity.type
_entity.pdbx_description
1 polymer ?
#
loop_
_entity_poly.entity_id
_entity_poly.type
_entity_poly.pdbx_seq_one_letter_code
_entity_poly.pdbx_strand_id
1 'polypeptide(L)'
;MYAHVELMARRIKKGVDSVDGVEGVLYRVPETLPQGTLEQMKVPQKGNDVPLINVDELVNADGFLFGFPTRFGSMAAQMKAFFDSTHELWMKQKLAGVPAGFFVSTGTQGGGQETTAWTAITQLVHHGMVFVPIGYTFGAGMFRMDSIRGGSPYGAGFLSGDGTREPSATELALAEHQGKYMATVVKRFARPFSPAPGEKHN
;
A
#
# COMPACT_ATOMS: atom_id res chain seq x y z
N MET A 1 11.98 -5.50 1.34
CA MET A 1 13.36 -5.83 1.71
C MET A 1 13.52 -5.81 3.24
N TYR A 2 13.75 -4.66 3.89
CA TYR A 2 14.11 -4.57 5.33
C TYR A 2 12.94 -4.63 6.34
N ALA A 3 11.88 -5.39 6.05
CA ALA A 3 10.71 -5.62 6.93
C ALA A 3 9.88 -4.40 7.41
N HIS A 4 10.34 -3.15 7.33
CA HIS A 4 9.60 -1.99 7.84
C HIS A 4 8.20 -1.82 7.25
N VAL A 5 8.07 -2.00 5.92
CA VAL A 5 6.78 -1.97 5.24
C VAL A 5 5.87 -3.10 5.71
N GLU A 6 6.43 -4.29 5.97
CA GLU A 6 5.65 -5.42 6.48
C GLU A 6 5.14 -5.16 7.91
N LEU A 7 5.97 -4.55 8.75
CA LEU A 7 5.56 -4.13 10.09
C LEU A 7 4.40 -3.12 10.02
N MET A 8 4.49 -2.12 9.14
CA MET A 8 3.40 -1.17 8.92
C MET A 8 2.15 -1.87 8.35
N ALA A 9 2.31 -2.83 7.44
CA ALA A 9 1.22 -3.60 6.88
C ALA A 9 0.46 -4.41 7.95
N ARG A 10 1.17 -5.03 8.89
CA ARG A 10 0.55 -5.72 10.04
C ARG A 10 -0.23 -4.75 10.93
N ARG A 11 0.27 -3.53 11.11
CA ARG A 11 -0.43 -2.50 11.88
C ARG A 11 -1.68 -1.98 11.16
N ILE A 12 -1.60 -1.81 9.84
CA ILE A 12 -2.74 -1.51 8.97
C ILE A 12 -3.79 -2.61 9.05
N LYS A 13 -3.39 -3.90 8.97
CA LYS A 13 -4.30 -5.04 9.09
C LYS A 13 -5.09 -4.99 10.40
N LYS A 14 -4.46 -4.67 11.54
CA LYS A 14 -5.18 -4.46 12.82
C LYS A 14 -6.31 -3.42 12.69
N GLY A 15 -6.06 -2.34 11.93
CA GLY A 15 -7.07 -1.34 11.61
C GLY A 15 -8.21 -1.89 10.76
N VAL A 16 -7.88 -2.64 9.70
CA VAL A 16 -8.87 -3.30 8.83
C VAL A 16 -9.75 -4.25 9.63
N ASP A 17 -9.14 -5.16 10.39
CA ASP A 17 -9.82 -6.18 11.20
C ASP A 17 -10.69 -5.57 12.34
N SER A 18 -10.50 -4.28 12.66
CA SER A 18 -11.33 -3.58 13.65
C SER A 18 -12.72 -3.20 13.14
N VAL A 19 -13.00 -3.42 11.85
CA VAL A 19 -14.28 -3.12 11.22
C VAL A 19 -15.07 -4.40 10.99
N ASP A 20 -16.22 -4.51 11.66
CA ASP A 20 -17.07 -5.71 11.58
C ASP A 20 -17.43 -6.07 10.13
N GLY A 21 -17.25 -7.35 9.78
CA GLY A 21 -17.55 -7.87 8.45
C GLY A 21 -16.53 -7.52 7.36
N VAL A 22 -15.34 -7.04 7.74
CA VAL A 22 -14.21 -6.83 6.84
C VAL A 22 -13.00 -7.59 7.39
N GLU A 23 -12.30 -8.30 6.51
CA GLU A 23 -11.09 -9.06 6.86
C GLU A 23 -9.88 -8.47 6.13
N GLY A 24 -8.79 -8.26 6.85
CA GLY A 24 -7.50 -7.92 6.24
C GLY A 24 -6.69 -9.17 5.93
N VAL A 25 -6.22 -9.32 4.68
CA VAL A 25 -5.26 -10.37 4.30
C VAL A 25 -3.94 -9.73 3.89
N LEU A 26 -2.83 -10.29 4.34
CA LEU A 26 -1.49 -9.79 4.01
C LEU A 26 -0.88 -10.64 2.91
N TYR A 27 -0.31 -9.95 1.91
CA TYR A 27 0.46 -10.55 0.85
C TYR A 27 1.77 -9.79 0.61
N ARG A 28 2.74 -10.47 0.00
CA ARG A 28 3.98 -9.89 -0.50
C ARG A 28 4.02 -10.00 -2.03
N VAL A 29 4.53 -8.97 -2.68
CA VAL A 29 4.89 -9.07 -4.10
C VAL A 29 6.15 -9.91 -4.27
N PRO A 30 6.32 -10.62 -5.40
CA PRO A 30 7.53 -11.37 -5.69
C PRO A 30 8.80 -10.51 -5.63
N GLU A 31 9.89 -11.11 -5.14
CA GLU A 31 11.21 -10.48 -5.17
C GLU A 31 11.81 -10.60 -6.57
N THR A 32 12.49 -9.54 -7.03
CA THR A 32 13.06 -9.47 -8.38
C THR A 32 14.58 -9.45 -8.38
N LEU A 33 15.19 -9.17 -7.22
CA LEU A 33 16.65 -9.17 -7.10
C LEU A 33 17.18 -10.61 -6.95
N PRO A 34 18.33 -10.92 -7.57
CA PRO A 34 19.00 -12.19 -7.35
C PRO A 34 19.36 -12.40 -5.88
N GLN A 35 19.36 -13.65 -5.43
CA GLN A 35 19.68 -14.03 -4.06
C GLN A 35 21.03 -13.46 -3.58
N GLY A 36 22.08 -13.56 -4.39
CA GLY A 36 23.40 -13.01 -4.06
C GLY A 36 23.40 -11.49 -3.85
N THR A 37 22.55 -10.75 -4.57
CA THR A 37 22.38 -9.30 -4.36
C THR A 37 21.70 -9.02 -3.02
N LEU A 38 20.67 -9.79 -2.66
CA LEU A 38 19.98 -9.64 -1.37
C LEU A 38 20.91 -9.90 -0.19
N GLU A 39 21.79 -10.90 -0.31
CA GLU A 39 22.81 -11.22 0.69
C GLU A 39 23.84 -10.10 0.86
N GLN A 40 24.35 -9.55 -0.25
CA GLN A 40 25.26 -8.39 -0.23
C GLN A 40 24.60 -7.16 0.42
N MET A 41 23.32 -6.95 0.14
CA MET A 41 22.51 -5.88 0.72
C MET A 41 22.09 -6.16 2.17
N LYS A 42 22.46 -7.32 2.74
CA LYS A 42 22.11 -7.78 4.08
C LYS A 42 20.60 -7.71 4.34
N VAL A 43 19.80 -8.05 3.33
CA VAL A 43 18.36 -8.10 3.48
C VAL A 43 18.01 -9.26 4.41
N PRO A 44 17.27 -9.03 5.51
CA PRO A 44 16.88 -10.10 6.42
C PRO A 44 16.09 -11.18 5.69
N GLN A 45 16.34 -12.44 6.05
CA GLN A 45 15.46 -13.53 5.63
C GLN A 45 14.07 -13.28 6.21
N LYS A 46 13.05 -13.37 5.35
CA LYS A 46 11.68 -13.16 5.78
C LYS A 46 11.03 -14.50 6.13
N GLY A 47 10.08 -14.47 7.06
CA GLY A 47 9.25 -15.63 7.37
C GLY A 47 8.34 -16.05 6.20
N ASN A 48 7.70 -17.20 6.38
CA ASN A 48 6.75 -17.79 5.43
C ASN A 48 5.28 -17.50 5.78
N ASP A 49 5.03 -16.69 6.80
CA ASP A 49 3.68 -16.41 7.31
C ASP A 49 2.89 -15.43 6.44
N VAL A 50 3.57 -14.63 5.61
CA VAL A 50 2.93 -13.76 4.62
C VAL A 50 3.14 -14.35 3.21
N PRO A 51 2.09 -14.90 2.56
CA PRO A 51 2.22 -15.51 1.24
C PRO A 51 2.60 -14.50 0.15
N LEU A 52 3.09 -15.02 -0.98
CA LEU A 52 3.22 -14.23 -2.20
C LEU A 52 1.86 -14.13 -2.89
N ILE A 53 1.59 -12.99 -3.54
CA ILE A 53 0.39 -12.80 -4.37
C ILE A 53 0.74 -12.83 -5.85
N ASN A 54 -0.09 -13.50 -6.65
CA ASN A 54 -0.12 -13.34 -8.10
C ASN A 54 -1.11 -12.25 -8.50
N VAL A 55 -0.85 -11.58 -9.62
CA VAL A 55 -1.73 -10.51 -10.11
C VAL A 55 -3.17 -10.96 -10.30
N ASP A 56 -3.40 -12.19 -10.76
CA ASP A 56 -4.75 -12.72 -11.01
C ASP A 56 -5.58 -12.85 -9.73
N GLU A 57 -4.94 -12.95 -8.56
CA GLU A 57 -5.62 -13.04 -7.27
C GLU A 57 -6.17 -11.69 -6.81
N LEU A 58 -5.74 -10.57 -7.41
CA LEU A 58 -6.23 -9.24 -7.06
C LEU A 58 -7.75 -9.14 -7.21
N VAL A 59 -8.35 -9.81 -8.21
CA VAL A 59 -9.80 -9.74 -8.47
C VAL A 59 -10.67 -10.28 -7.32
N ASN A 60 -10.07 -10.99 -6.36
CA ASN A 60 -10.77 -11.55 -5.22
C ASN A 60 -10.93 -10.57 -4.04
N ALA A 61 -10.29 -9.39 -4.10
CA ALA A 61 -10.32 -8.41 -3.02
C ALA A 61 -11.26 -7.24 -3.33
N ASP A 62 -12.03 -6.82 -2.33
CA ASP A 62 -12.93 -5.66 -2.42
C ASP A 62 -12.20 -4.31 -2.23
N GLY A 63 -10.92 -4.33 -1.88
CA GLY A 63 -10.11 -3.13 -1.73
C GLY A 63 -8.66 -3.42 -1.37
N PHE A 64 -7.79 -2.44 -1.59
CA PHE A 64 -6.34 -2.62 -1.45
C PHE A 64 -5.66 -1.50 -0.66
N LEU A 65 -4.63 -1.89 0.09
CA LEU A 65 -3.59 -0.98 0.57
C LEU A 65 -2.25 -1.51 0.08
N PHE A 66 -1.65 -0.81 -0.88
CA PHE A 66 -0.35 -1.18 -1.43
C PHE A 66 0.77 -0.51 -0.63
N GLY A 67 1.65 -1.34 -0.09
CA GLY A 67 2.80 -0.91 0.71
C GLY A 67 4.12 -1.08 -0.03
N PHE A 68 4.94 -0.04 -0.09
CA PHE A 68 6.28 -0.16 -0.68
C PHE A 68 7.29 0.84 -0.11
N PRO A 69 8.58 0.46 -0.04
CA PRO A 69 9.63 1.40 0.31
C PRO A 69 9.88 2.36 -0.85
N THR A 70 10.26 3.59 -0.54
CA THR A 70 10.68 4.56 -1.56
C THR A 70 11.98 4.14 -2.23
N ARG A 71 12.06 4.38 -3.53
CA ARG A 71 13.30 4.43 -4.30
C ARG A 71 13.29 5.77 -5.05
N PHE A 72 14.05 6.72 -4.53
CA PHE A 72 14.20 8.06 -5.11
C PHE A 72 12.86 8.77 -5.37
N GLY A 73 11.91 8.68 -4.43
CA GLY A 73 10.60 9.32 -4.57
C GLY A 73 9.60 8.56 -5.44
N SER A 74 9.90 7.30 -5.81
CA SER A 74 9.00 6.39 -6.53
C SER A 74 8.88 5.04 -5.81
N MET A 75 7.95 4.20 -6.25
CA MET A 75 7.85 2.83 -5.75
C MET A 75 9.10 2.00 -6.09
N ALA A 76 9.37 0.97 -5.28
CA ALA A 76 10.45 0.02 -5.58
C ALA A 76 10.17 -0.78 -6.86
N ALA A 77 11.25 -1.19 -7.55
CA ALA A 77 11.17 -1.93 -8.82
C ALA A 77 10.32 -3.21 -8.73
N GLN A 78 10.35 -3.91 -7.60
CA GLN A 78 9.53 -5.10 -7.33
C GLN A 78 8.03 -4.78 -7.44
N MET A 79 7.59 -3.66 -6.86
CA MET A 79 6.19 -3.23 -6.93
C MET A 79 5.83 -2.77 -8.34
N LYS A 80 6.75 -2.07 -9.02
CA LYS A 80 6.53 -1.64 -10.40
C LYS A 80 6.38 -2.85 -11.35
N ALA A 81 7.23 -3.86 -11.22
CA ALA A 81 7.14 -5.10 -11.99
C ALA A 81 5.83 -5.86 -11.72
N PHE A 82 5.36 -5.87 -10.46
CA PHE A 82 4.05 -6.43 -10.12
C PHE A 82 2.92 -5.69 -10.86
N PHE A 83 2.89 -4.36 -10.82
CA PHE A 83 1.91 -3.58 -11.60
C PHE A 83 2.06 -3.77 -13.11
N ASP A 84 3.28 -3.86 -13.65
CA ASP A 84 3.50 -4.11 -15.09
C ASP A 84 2.96 -5.46 -15.54
N SER A 85 2.84 -6.41 -14.63
CA SER A 85 2.26 -7.73 -14.88
C SER A 85 0.73 -7.73 -14.89
N THR A 86 0.06 -6.60 -14.66
CA THR A 86 -1.41 -6.50 -14.58
C THR A 86 -2.10 -6.14 -15.90
N HIS A 87 -1.40 -6.23 -17.03
CA HIS A 87 -1.93 -5.81 -18.35
C HIS A 87 -3.28 -6.45 -18.70
N GLU A 88 -3.44 -7.76 -18.45
CA GLU A 88 -4.70 -8.47 -18.73
C GLU A 88 -5.86 -7.97 -17.87
N LEU A 89 -5.60 -7.66 -16.59
CA LEU A 89 -6.60 -7.10 -15.69
C LEU A 89 -7.02 -5.69 -16.13
N TRP A 90 -6.05 -4.90 -16.57
CA TRP A 90 -6.28 -3.57 -17.13
C TRP A 90 -7.12 -3.66 -18.40
N MET A 91 -6.73 -4.49 -19.38
CA MET A 91 -7.48 -4.64 -20.63
C MET A 91 -8.94 -5.02 -20.39
N LYS A 92 -9.18 -5.89 -19.39
CA LYS A 92 -10.52 -6.38 -19.03
C LYS A 92 -11.21 -5.52 -17.97
N GLN A 93 -10.60 -4.41 -17.55
CA GLN A 93 -11.10 -3.49 -16.53
C GLN A 93 -11.52 -4.20 -15.22
N LYS A 94 -10.78 -5.24 -14.81
CA LYS A 94 -11.17 -6.12 -13.70
C LYS A 94 -11.02 -5.48 -12.32
N LEU A 95 -10.24 -4.42 -12.21
CA LEU A 95 -10.03 -3.67 -10.97
C LEU A 95 -10.79 -2.34 -10.95
N ALA A 96 -11.57 -2.04 -11.99
CA ALA A 96 -12.30 -0.78 -12.07
C ALA A 96 -13.31 -0.65 -10.93
N GLY A 97 -13.36 0.52 -10.30
CA GLY A 97 -14.23 0.82 -9.16
C GLY A 97 -13.72 0.30 -7.81
N VAL A 98 -12.68 -0.54 -7.77
CA VAL A 98 -12.16 -1.09 -6.51
C VAL A 98 -11.40 0.01 -5.73
N PRO A 99 -11.76 0.27 -4.45
CA PRO A 99 -11.02 1.19 -3.59
C PRO A 99 -9.57 0.76 -3.37
N ALA A 100 -8.62 1.69 -3.52
CA ALA A 100 -7.21 1.43 -3.26
C ALA A 100 -6.46 2.63 -2.70
N GLY A 101 -5.48 2.36 -1.84
CA GLY A 101 -4.63 3.38 -1.22
C GLY A 101 -3.20 2.91 -1.05
N PHE A 102 -2.34 3.80 -0.52
CA PHE A 102 -0.91 3.57 -0.41
C PHE A 102 -0.39 3.80 1.00
N PHE A 103 0.68 3.09 1.35
CA PHE A 103 1.51 3.43 2.50
C PHE A 103 2.99 3.17 2.18
N VAL A 104 3.87 3.92 2.82
CA VAL A 104 5.26 4.03 2.37
C VAL A 104 6.26 3.92 3.51
N SER A 105 7.50 3.59 3.17
CA SER A 105 8.64 3.72 4.07
C SER A 105 9.76 4.48 3.36
N THR A 106 10.36 5.47 4.03
CA THR A 106 11.42 6.30 3.48
C THR A 106 12.62 6.39 4.41
N GLY A 107 13.80 6.65 3.87
CA GLY A 107 15.00 6.86 4.70
C GLY A 107 14.92 8.14 5.53
N THR A 108 14.46 9.25 4.94
CA THR A 108 14.52 10.58 5.55
C THR A 108 13.19 11.33 5.41
N GLN A 109 13.04 12.42 6.19
CA GLN A 109 11.80 13.22 6.30
C GLN A 109 11.30 13.71 4.93
N GLY A 110 12.17 14.32 4.12
CA GLY A 110 11.84 14.79 2.77
C GLY A 110 12.13 13.78 1.67
N GLY A 111 12.61 12.58 2.00
CA GLY A 111 13.12 11.57 1.06
C GLY A 111 12.03 10.81 0.29
N GLY A 112 10.93 11.47 -0.07
CA GLY A 112 9.85 10.90 -0.87
C GLY A 112 8.61 10.40 -0.11
N GLN A 113 8.36 10.90 1.10
CA GLN A 113 7.19 10.51 1.90
C GLN A 113 5.85 10.78 1.18
N GLU A 114 5.81 11.83 0.37
CA GLU A 114 4.63 12.19 -0.42
C GLU A 114 4.76 11.71 -1.86
N THR A 115 5.91 11.98 -2.50
CA THR A 115 6.10 11.72 -3.93
C THR A 115 6.02 10.25 -4.28
N THR A 116 6.44 9.33 -3.40
CA THR A 116 6.32 7.89 -3.63
C THR A 116 4.86 7.43 -3.70
N ALA A 117 3.98 7.97 -2.86
CA ALA A 117 2.55 7.68 -2.96
C ALA A 117 1.93 8.41 -4.17
N TRP A 118 2.26 9.69 -4.37
CA TRP A 118 1.74 10.49 -5.48
C TRP A 118 2.05 9.84 -6.83
N THR A 119 3.31 9.54 -7.11
CA THR A 119 3.73 8.93 -8.39
C THR A 119 3.11 7.55 -8.62
N ALA A 120 2.68 6.85 -7.56
CA ALA A 120 1.98 5.58 -7.67
C ALA A 120 0.49 5.72 -8.02
N ILE A 121 -0.14 6.89 -7.79
CA ILE A 121 -1.56 7.14 -8.10
C ILE A 121 -1.88 6.82 -9.56
N THR A 122 -0.95 7.09 -10.48
CA THR A 122 -1.14 6.77 -11.90
C THR A 122 -1.49 5.30 -12.13
N GLN A 123 -0.94 4.37 -11.34
CA GLN A 123 -1.25 2.94 -11.47
C GLN A 123 -2.73 2.65 -11.16
N LEU A 124 -3.27 3.26 -10.10
CA LEU A 124 -4.68 3.09 -9.73
C LEU A 124 -5.61 3.71 -10.76
N VAL A 125 -5.29 4.93 -11.20
CA VAL A 125 -6.13 5.69 -12.14
C VAL A 125 -6.22 4.98 -13.49
N HIS A 126 -5.11 4.45 -14.01
CA HIS A 126 -5.12 3.71 -15.28
C HIS A 126 -5.93 2.40 -15.20
N HIS A 127 -6.02 1.76 -14.02
CA HIS A 127 -6.88 0.60 -13.77
C HIS A 127 -8.34 0.95 -13.48
N GLY A 128 -8.69 2.24 -13.42
CA GLY A 128 -10.04 2.68 -13.04
C GLY A 128 -10.37 2.48 -11.56
N MET A 129 -9.37 2.24 -10.71
CA MET A 129 -9.54 2.06 -9.27
C MET A 129 -9.85 3.38 -8.59
N VAL A 130 -10.58 3.34 -7.47
CA VAL A 130 -10.91 4.53 -6.69
C VAL A 130 -9.77 4.79 -5.70
N PHE A 131 -8.99 5.85 -5.93
CA PHE A 131 -7.94 6.22 -4.98
C PHE A 131 -8.55 6.75 -3.67
N VAL A 132 -8.22 6.10 -2.55
CA VAL A 132 -8.64 6.46 -1.20
C VAL A 132 -7.42 6.95 -0.40
N PRO A 133 -7.19 8.27 -0.32
CA PRO A 133 -6.19 8.85 0.56
C PRO A 133 -6.65 8.83 2.02
N ILE A 134 -5.71 8.97 2.97
CA ILE A 134 -6.08 9.19 4.39
C ILE A 134 -6.68 10.59 4.57
N GLY A 135 -6.18 11.57 3.81
CA GLY A 135 -6.47 12.98 4.06
C GLY A 135 -6.03 13.40 5.46
N TYR A 136 -6.77 14.32 6.07
CA TYR A 136 -6.54 14.77 7.45
C TYR A 136 -7.43 14.02 8.46
N THR A 137 -7.95 12.84 8.11
CA THR A 137 -8.95 12.11 8.91
C THR A 137 -8.41 11.56 10.23
N PHE A 138 -7.09 11.53 10.43
CA PHE A 138 -6.44 11.23 11.73
C PHE A 138 -6.42 12.45 12.69
N GLY A 139 -7.18 13.51 12.37
CA GLY A 139 -7.48 14.63 13.25
C GLY A 139 -6.23 15.40 13.70
N ALA A 140 -6.21 15.78 14.99
CA ALA A 140 -5.08 16.49 15.59
C ALA A 140 -3.75 15.75 15.42
N GLY A 141 -3.79 14.42 15.28
CA GLY A 141 -2.62 13.60 14.99
C GLY A 141 -1.92 13.98 13.68
N MET A 142 -2.58 14.59 12.71
CA MET A 142 -1.96 15.05 11.46
C MET A 142 -1.17 16.35 11.63
N PHE A 143 -1.50 17.18 12.61
CA PHE A 143 -0.90 18.51 12.82
C PHE A 143 0.21 18.53 13.88
N ARG A 144 0.51 17.40 14.53
CA ARG A 144 1.55 17.33 15.56
C ARG A 144 2.94 17.56 14.96
N MET A 145 3.70 18.42 15.64
CA MET A 145 5.10 18.79 15.33
C MET A 145 6.05 18.49 16.50
N ASP A 146 5.61 17.66 17.44
CA ASP A 146 6.34 17.29 18.67
C ASP A 146 7.43 16.25 18.44
N SER A 147 7.42 15.57 17.29
CA SER A 147 8.30 14.45 16.98
C SER A 147 8.49 14.27 15.48
N ILE A 148 9.67 13.76 15.10
CA ILE A 148 9.96 13.34 13.72
C ILE A 148 9.16 12.07 13.43
N ARG A 149 8.33 12.13 12.39
CA ARG A 149 7.43 11.04 11.99
C ARG A 149 7.16 11.05 10.49
N GLY A 150 6.86 9.88 9.96
CA GLY A 150 6.36 9.71 8.61
C GLY A 150 4.84 9.87 8.50
N GLY A 151 4.39 9.82 7.26
CA GLY A 151 2.98 9.90 6.88
C GLY A 151 2.58 11.27 6.37
N SER A 152 1.58 11.27 5.50
CA SER A 152 1.05 12.45 4.84
C SER A 152 -0.43 12.22 4.52
N PRO A 153 -1.15 13.23 3.99
CA PRO A 153 -2.52 13.04 3.54
C PRO A 153 -2.67 11.95 2.45
N TYR A 154 -1.59 11.62 1.72
CA TYR A 154 -1.59 10.58 0.69
C TYR A 154 -1.59 9.15 1.26
N GLY A 155 -1.17 8.95 2.51
CA GLY A 155 -1.00 7.63 3.09
C GLY A 155 -0.14 7.61 4.36
N ALA A 156 -0.21 6.50 5.10
CA ALA A 156 0.65 6.29 6.25
C ALA A 156 2.09 6.14 5.78
N GLY A 157 3.02 6.63 6.59
CA GLY A 157 4.43 6.62 6.25
C GLY A 157 5.26 6.29 7.46
N PHE A 158 6.44 5.71 7.22
CA PHE A 158 7.42 5.42 8.25
C PHE A 158 8.81 5.87 7.83
N LEU A 159 9.54 6.52 8.73
CA LEU A 159 10.92 6.93 8.53
C LEU A 159 11.88 5.85 9.05
N SER A 160 12.58 5.15 8.16
CA SER A 160 13.54 4.11 8.52
C SER A 160 14.90 4.64 8.97
N GLY A 161 15.23 5.90 8.67
CA GLY A 161 16.58 6.42 8.92
C GLY A 161 17.63 5.63 8.13
N ASP A 162 18.64 5.17 8.85
CA ASP A 162 19.67 4.23 8.38
C ASP A 162 19.21 2.76 8.32
N GLY A 163 17.93 2.49 8.63
CA GLY A 163 17.34 1.17 8.72
C GLY A 163 17.22 0.64 10.15
N THR A 164 17.71 1.37 11.15
CA THR A 164 17.66 0.94 12.57
C THR A 164 16.54 1.62 13.37
N ARG A 165 15.91 2.68 12.84
CA ARG A 165 14.84 3.39 13.54
C ARG A 165 13.63 2.47 13.70
N GLU A 166 13.03 2.50 14.89
CA GLU A 166 11.75 1.85 15.14
C GLU A 166 10.58 2.83 14.87
N PRO A 167 9.43 2.33 14.39
CA PRO A 167 8.23 3.15 14.21
C PRO A 167 7.78 3.79 15.51
N SER A 168 7.50 5.10 15.45
CA SER A 168 6.91 5.82 16.57
C SER A 168 5.46 5.38 16.81
N ALA A 169 4.96 5.61 18.02
CA ALA A 169 3.55 5.34 18.35
C ALA A 169 2.58 6.10 17.42
N THR A 170 2.95 7.30 16.99
CA THR A 170 2.14 8.11 16.06
C THR A 170 2.11 7.53 14.65
N GLU A 171 3.23 7.04 14.12
CA GLU A 171 3.27 6.35 12.82
C GLU A 171 2.43 5.07 12.85
N LEU A 172 2.54 4.29 13.92
CA LEU A 172 1.76 3.07 14.12
C LEU A 172 0.26 3.36 14.27
N ALA A 173 -0.11 4.43 14.97
CA ALA A 173 -1.51 4.84 15.11
C ALA A 173 -2.09 5.35 13.80
N LEU A 174 -1.31 6.08 12.99
CA LEU A 174 -1.73 6.53 11.66
C LEU A 174 -1.93 5.34 10.71
N ALA A 175 -1.06 4.34 10.75
CA ALA A 175 -1.20 3.10 9.99
C ALA A 175 -2.47 2.33 10.36
N GLU A 176 -2.73 2.15 11.66
CA GLU A 176 -3.98 1.50 12.12
C GLU A 176 -5.22 2.31 11.69
N HIS A 177 -5.17 3.64 11.81
CA HIS A 177 -6.23 4.53 11.35
C HIS A 177 -6.51 4.37 9.84
N GLN A 178 -5.45 4.32 9.01
CA GLN A 178 -5.60 4.10 7.57
C GLN A 178 -6.30 2.79 7.25
N GLY A 179 -5.93 1.69 7.93
CA GLY A 179 -6.57 0.40 7.75
C GLY A 179 -8.06 0.45 8.06
N LYS A 180 -8.42 1.03 9.21
CA LYS A 180 -9.82 1.21 9.61
C LYS A 180 -10.61 2.09 8.63
N TYR A 181 -9.98 3.17 8.16
CA TYR A 181 -10.58 4.09 7.20
C TYR A 181 -10.85 3.40 5.87
N MET A 182 -9.87 2.68 5.30
CA MET A 182 -10.03 1.92 4.07
C MET A 182 -11.15 0.87 4.22
N ALA A 183 -11.14 0.07 5.29
CA ALA A 183 -12.17 -0.94 5.53
C ALA A 183 -13.58 -0.33 5.59
N THR A 184 -13.71 0.84 6.22
CA THR A 184 -14.98 1.59 6.27
C THR A 184 -15.42 2.05 4.88
N VAL A 185 -14.48 2.49 4.02
CA VAL A 185 -14.76 2.87 2.64
C VAL A 185 -15.20 1.66 1.84
N VAL A 186 -14.43 0.56 1.85
CA VAL A 186 -14.78 -0.70 1.17
C VAL A 186 -16.19 -1.18 1.54
N LYS A 187 -16.53 -1.17 2.83
CA LYS A 187 -17.87 -1.55 3.31
C LYS A 187 -19.00 -0.69 2.72
N ARG A 188 -18.73 0.57 2.37
CA ARG A 188 -19.70 1.45 1.67
C ARG A 188 -19.76 1.17 0.18
N PHE A 189 -18.65 0.74 -0.42
CA PHE A 189 -18.50 0.44 -1.85
C PHE A 189 -18.95 -0.98 -2.24
N ALA A 190 -19.24 -1.87 -1.29
CA ALA A 190 -19.69 -3.24 -1.54
C ALA A 190 -21.03 -3.39 -2.31
N ARG A 191 -21.57 -2.29 -2.88
CA ARG A 191 -22.56 -2.35 -3.96
C ARG A 191 -21.82 -2.39 -5.31
N PRO A 192 -21.87 -3.49 -6.07
CA PRO A 192 -21.05 -3.65 -7.27
C PRO A 192 -21.34 -2.56 -8.30
N PHE A 193 -20.27 -1.94 -8.79
CA PHE A 193 -20.29 -1.16 -10.02
C PHE A 193 -20.39 -2.13 -11.19
N SER A 194 -21.49 -2.09 -11.93
CA SER A 194 -21.66 -2.87 -13.16
C SER A 194 -21.30 -1.96 -14.34
N PRO A 195 -20.15 -2.15 -15.02
CA PRO A 195 -19.91 -1.45 -16.27
C PRO A 195 -21.01 -1.84 -17.27
N ALA A 196 -21.47 -0.86 -18.06
CA ALA A 196 -22.37 -1.15 -19.16
C ALA A 196 -21.72 -2.22 -20.07
N PRO A 197 -22.49 -3.17 -20.63
CA PRO A 197 -21.93 -4.17 -21.54
C PRO A 197 -21.21 -3.46 -22.69
N GLY A 198 -19.88 -3.57 -22.72
CA GLY A 198 -19.03 -2.86 -23.66
C GLY A 198 -19.20 -3.39 -25.08
N GLU A 199 -19.40 -2.48 -26.02
CA GLU A 199 -19.11 -2.74 -27.43
C GLU A 199 -17.64 -3.15 -27.57
N LYS A 200 -17.40 -4.19 -28.36
CA LYS A 200 -16.06 -4.72 -28.61
C LYS A 200 -15.23 -3.63 -29.27
N HIS A 201 -14.17 -3.18 -28.61
CA HIS A 201 -13.13 -2.41 -29.28
C HIS A 201 -12.33 -3.37 -30.17
N ASN A 202 -12.44 -3.13 -31.49
CA ASN A 202 -11.60 -3.74 -32.53
C ASN A 202 -10.16 -3.26 -32.42
#